data_AF-A0A8C9URT8-F1
#
_entry.id   AF-A0A8C9URT8-F1
#
_cell.length_a   1.000
_cell.length_b   1.000
_cell.length_c   1.000
_cell.angle_alpha   90.00
_cell.angle_beta   90.00
_cell.angle_gamma   90.00
#
_symmetry.space_group_name_H-M   'P 1'
#
loop_
_entity.id
_entity.type
_entity.pdbx_description
1 polymer ?
#
loop_
_entity_poly.entity_id
_entity_poly.type
_entity_poly.pdbx_seq_one_letter_code
_entity_poly.pdbx_strand_id
1 'polypeptide(L)'
;TEEWAHPVLHPSVKIMKDGTGSLGWIPDQIKRSGNRGPIKFNVWDTAGQEKFGGLRDGYYLQAQCAIIMFDGTSRVTYKNVPNWHRDLVRVCENIPIVLCGNKVDIKDRKVKAKSIVFHRKKNLQYYDISAKSNYNFEKPFLWLARKLIGDPNLEFVAMPALAPPEVVMDPALAAQYEHDLEVAQTTALPDEDDDL
;
A
#
# COMPACT_ATOMS: atom_id res chain seq x y z
N THR A 1 6.01 34.74 21.55
CA THR A 1 6.44 33.98 20.37
C THR A 1 5.47 32.83 20.21
N GLU A 2 4.41 33.04 19.44
CA GLU A 2 3.40 32.01 19.21
C GLU A 2 3.99 30.91 18.33
N GLU A 3 4.21 29.74 18.93
CA GLU A 3 4.40 28.49 18.20
C GLU A 3 3.15 28.26 17.36
N TRP A 4 3.26 28.50 16.06
CA TRP A 4 2.31 28.00 15.08
C TRP A 4 2.39 26.48 15.08
N ALA A 5 1.66 25.85 16.01
CA ALA A 5 1.45 24.41 15.97
C ALA A 5 0.70 24.12 14.66
N HIS A 6 1.43 23.66 13.64
CA HIS A 6 0.82 23.17 12.41
C HIS A 6 -0.23 22.11 12.80
N PRO A 7 -1.50 22.24 12.36
CA PRO A 7 -2.54 21.30 12.77
C PRO A 7 -2.13 19.89 12.38
N VAL A 8 -2.14 18.98 13.36
CA VAL A 8 -1.81 17.58 13.13
C VAL A 8 -2.83 17.00 12.16
N LEU A 9 -2.37 16.47 11.03
CA LEU A 9 -3.24 15.83 10.06
C LEU A 9 -3.58 14.42 10.53
N HIS A 10 -4.87 14.07 10.49
CA HIS A 10 -5.39 12.79 10.96
C HIS A 10 -6.04 11.95 9.86
N PRO A 11 -5.36 11.65 8.74
CA PRO A 11 -6.00 10.93 7.64
C PRO A 11 -6.46 9.52 8.02
N SER A 12 -7.68 9.17 7.64
CA SER A 12 -8.23 7.81 7.72
C SER A 12 -7.78 6.99 6.52
N VAL A 13 -7.02 5.92 6.76
CA VAL A 13 -6.52 4.98 5.74
C VAL A 13 -7.19 3.62 5.90
N LYS A 14 -7.73 3.10 4.79
CA LYS A 14 -8.31 1.74 4.74
C LYS A 14 -7.31 0.79 4.07
N ILE A 15 -6.99 -0.33 4.71
CA ILE A 15 -6.11 -1.35 4.15
C ILE A 15 -6.95 -2.58 3.78
N MET A 16 -7.01 -2.91 2.49
CA MET A 16 -7.73 -4.09 1.97
C MET A 16 -6.73 -5.17 1.59
N LYS A 17 -6.99 -6.42 1.99
CA LYS A 17 -6.15 -7.59 1.70
C LYS A 17 -6.92 -8.90 1.80
N ASP A 18 -6.47 -9.91 1.07
CA ASP A 18 -7.00 -11.28 1.16
C ASP A 18 -6.20 -12.14 2.16
N GLY A 19 -6.88 -12.77 3.12
CA GLY A 19 -6.34 -13.88 3.91
C GLY A 19 -5.25 -13.52 4.94
N THR A 20 -4.62 -14.57 5.50
CA THR A 20 -3.75 -14.61 6.70
C THR A 20 -2.50 -13.72 6.68
N GLY A 21 -2.29 -12.89 5.67
CA GLY A 21 -1.24 -11.87 5.67
C GLY A 21 -1.57 -10.73 6.63
N SER A 22 -1.67 -10.96 7.95
CA SER A 22 -1.47 -9.87 8.89
C SER A 22 -0.12 -9.24 8.54
N LEU A 23 -0.06 -7.92 8.41
CA LEU A 23 1.18 -7.17 8.22
C LEU A 23 2.07 -7.21 9.50
N GLY A 24 2.00 -8.27 10.30
CA GLY A 24 2.22 -8.15 11.74
C GLY A 24 1.16 -7.22 12.36
N TRP A 25 1.28 -6.93 13.65
CA TRP A 25 0.42 -5.96 14.35
C TRP A 25 0.60 -4.57 13.71
N ILE A 26 -0.22 -4.22 12.71
CA ILE A 26 -0.32 -2.81 12.32
C ILE A 26 -1.08 -2.12 13.43
N PRO A 27 -0.49 -1.10 14.08
CA PRO A 27 -1.23 -0.32 15.06
C PRO A 27 -2.37 0.40 14.36
N ASP A 28 -3.53 0.48 15.02
CA ASP A 28 -4.70 1.26 14.56
C ASP A 28 -4.33 2.74 14.26
N GLN A 29 -3.18 3.19 14.75
CA GLN A 29 -2.66 4.53 14.58
C GLN A 29 -1.18 4.51 14.21
N ILE A 30 -0.84 5.03 13.03
CA ILE A 30 0.55 5.26 12.62
C ILE A 30 0.85 6.76 12.69
N LYS A 31 1.68 7.16 13.65
CA LYS A 31 2.18 8.53 13.76
C LYS A 31 3.51 8.66 13.01
N ARG A 32 3.64 9.69 12.19
CA ARG A 32 4.85 10.04 11.45
C ARG A 32 5.16 11.51 11.69
N SER A 33 6.40 11.82 12.04
CA SER A 33 6.89 13.20 12.05
C SER A 33 7.40 13.52 10.66
N GLY A 34 6.81 14.50 9.99
CA GLY A 34 7.29 15.02 8.72
C GLY A 34 7.95 16.40 8.87
N ASN A 35 8.68 16.82 7.84
CA ASN A 35 9.21 18.19 7.71
C ASN A 35 8.12 19.28 7.68
N ARG A 36 6.85 18.89 7.49
CA ARG A 36 5.66 19.76 7.55
C ARG A 36 4.85 19.61 8.84
N GLY A 37 5.38 18.91 9.83
CA GLY A 37 4.71 18.59 11.08
C GLY A 37 4.24 17.13 11.17
N PRO A 38 3.60 16.75 12.29
CA PRO A 38 3.17 15.39 12.54
C PRO A 38 1.92 15.02 11.71
N ILE A 39 1.90 13.77 11.25
CA ILE A 39 0.79 13.13 10.54
C ILE A 39 0.43 11.86 11.28
N LYS A 40 -0.86 11.63 11.54
CA LYS A 40 -1.38 10.45 12.21
C LYS A 40 -2.38 9.74 11.29
N PHE A 41 -1.99 8.61 10.72
CA PHE A 41 -2.89 7.76 9.96
C PHE A 41 -3.73 6.92 10.91
N ASN A 42 -5.07 7.06 10.86
CA ASN A 42 -5.99 6.13 11.49
C ASN A 42 -6.17 4.93 10.54
N VAL A 43 -5.59 3.79 10.90
CA VAL A 43 -5.57 2.60 10.05
C VAL A 43 -6.73 1.69 10.37
N TRP A 44 -7.49 1.33 9.35
CA TRP A 44 -8.51 0.30 9.43
C TRP A 44 -8.02 -0.92 8.65
N ASP A 45 -7.58 -1.96 9.37
CA ASP A 45 -7.24 -3.25 8.78
C ASP A 45 -8.51 -4.10 8.64
N THR A 46 -8.76 -4.59 7.42
CA THR A 46 -9.98 -5.32 7.07
C THR A 46 -9.79 -6.84 7.10
N ALA A 47 -8.65 -7.32 7.61
CA ALA A 47 -8.28 -8.73 7.67
C ALA A 47 -9.36 -9.64 8.29
N GLY A 48 -9.71 -10.72 7.60
CA GLY A 48 -10.59 -11.79 8.09
C GLY A 48 -12.08 -11.60 7.79
N GLN A 49 -12.51 -10.40 7.40
CA GLN A 49 -13.91 -10.12 7.03
C GLN A 49 -14.20 -10.49 5.55
N GLU A 50 -13.17 -10.56 4.70
CA GLU A 50 -13.30 -10.98 3.29
C GLU A 50 -13.86 -12.39 3.14
N LYS A 51 -13.65 -13.25 4.15
CA LYS A 51 -14.12 -14.64 4.19
C LYS A 51 -15.65 -14.77 4.32
N PHE A 52 -16.36 -13.68 4.62
CA PHE A 52 -17.80 -13.67 4.89
C PHE A 52 -18.62 -12.89 3.84
N GLY A 53 -18.14 -12.82 2.60
CA GLY A 53 -18.85 -12.16 1.49
C GLY A 53 -18.40 -10.73 1.20
N GLY A 54 -17.13 -10.42 1.46
CA GLY A 54 -16.56 -9.09 1.26
C GLY A 54 -16.78 -8.13 2.43
N LEU A 55 -16.30 -6.90 2.29
CA LEU A 55 -16.50 -5.86 3.30
C LEU A 55 -17.83 -5.16 3.08
N ARG A 56 -18.55 -4.89 4.17
CA ARG A 56 -19.74 -4.03 4.14
C ARG A 56 -19.33 -2.60 3.82
N ASP A 57 -20.21 -1.85 3.13
CA ASP A 57 -19.97 -0.45 2.74
C ASP A 57 -19.48 0.45 3.90
N GLY A 58 -19.95 0.18 5.12
CA GLY A 58 -19.53 0.89 6.34
C GLY A 58 -18.03 0.84 6.64
N TYR A 59 -17.29 -0.16 6.14
CA TYR A 59 -15.83 -0.23 6.32
C TYR A 59 -15.08 0.80 5.47
N TYR A 60 -15.64 1.15 4.31
CA TYR A 60 -15.04 2.12 3.38
C TYR A 60 -15.40 3.56 3.72
N LEU A 61 -16.53 3.78 4.38
CA LEU A 61 -17.08 5.10 4.66
C LEU A 61 -16.03 6.03 5.30
N GLN A 62 -15.96 7.27 4.79
CA GLN A 62 -15.04 8.33 5.23
C GLN A 62 -13.54 7.97 5.11
N ALA A 63 -13.18 7.01 4.24
CA ALA A 63 -11.79 6.85 3.86
C ALA A 63 -11.27 8.12 3.19
N GLN A 64 -10.10 8.59 3.62
CA GLN A 64 -9.40 9.70 2.95
C GLN A 64 -8.32 9.18 2.01
N CYS A 65 -7.82 7.97 2.26
CA CYS A 65 -6.92 7.24 1.38
C CYS A 65 -7.05 5.74 1.60
N ALA A 66 -6.44 4.95 0.71
CA ALA A 66 -6.48 3.50 0.82
C ALA A 66 -5.19 2.81 0.37
N ILE A 67 -4.97 1.61 0.90
CA ILE A 67 -3.94 0.69 0.46
C ILE A 67 -4.63 -0.62 0.08
N ILE A 68 -4.54 -1.02 -1.19
CA ILE A 68 -4.95 -2.35 -1.63
C ILE A 68 -3.69 -3.22 -1.64
N MET A 69 -3.74 -4.38 -1.01
CA MET A 69 -2.60 -5.25 -0.86
C MET A 69 -2.89 -6.66 -1.35
N PHE A 70 -1.95 -7.22 -2.11
CA PHE A 70 -1.94 -8.62 -2.49
C PHE A 70 -0.65 -9.30 -2.00
N ASP A 71 -0.66 -10.63 -2.02
CA ASP A 71 0.48 -11.46 -1.67
C ASP A 71 1.27 -11.84 -2.93
N GLY A 72 2.55 -11.45 -3.00
CA GLY A 72 3.43 -11.77 -4.13
C GLY A 72 3.62 -13.27 -4.38
N THR A 73 3.31 -14.11 -3.38
CA THR A 73 3.36 -15.58 -3.48
C THR A 73 2.02 -16.20 -3.90
N SER A 74 0.94 -15.42 -4.03
CA SER A 74 -0.39 -15.94 -4.38
C SER A 74 -1.04 -15.16 -5.52
N ARG A 75 -1.09 -15.78 -6.71
CA ARG A 75 -1.73 -15.20 -7.91
C ARG A 75 -3.21 -14.87 -7.69
N VAL A 76 -3.91 -15.67 -6.89
CA VAL A 76 -5.34 -15.47 -6.60
C VAL A 76 -5.57 -14.11 -5.93
N THR A 77 -4.71 -13.72 -4.99
CA THR A 77 -4.86 -12.44 -4.29
C THR A 77 -4.68 -11.24 -5.23
N TYR A 78 -3.80 -11.35 -6.23
CA TYR A 78 -3.67 -10.31 -7.26
C TYR A 78 -4.89 -10.26 -8.19
N LYS A 79 -5.47 -11.42 -8.56
CA LYS A 79 -6.71 -11.48 -9.36
C LYS A 79 -7.90 -10.82 -8.67
N ASN A 80 -7.88 -10.69 -7.34
CA ASN A 80 -8.94 -10.05 -6.57
C ASN A 80 -8.77 -8.52 -6.41
N VAL A 81 -7.60 -7.97 -6.74
CA VAL A 81 -7.33 -6.51 -6.67
C VAL A 81 -8.37 -5.67 -7.41
N PRO A 82 -8.83 -6.03 -8.63
CA PRO A 82 -9.88 -5.28 -9.32
C PRO A 82 -11.21 -5.23 -8.55
N ASN A 83 -11.57 -6.30 -7.84
CA ASN A 83 -12.78 -6.36 -7.02
C ASN A 83 -12.66 -5.39 -5.84
N TRP A 84 -11.55 -5.45 -5.10
CA TRP A 84 -11.27 -4.53 -4.00
C TRP A 84 -11.31 -3.07 -4.43
N HIS A 85 -10.69 -2.77 -5.57
CA HIS A 85 -10.70 -1.43 -6.13
C HIS A 85 -12.13 -1.00 -6.49
N ARG A 86 -12.89 -1.83 -7.21
CA ARG A 86 -14.29 -1.54 -7.59
C ARG A 86 -15.15 -1.23 -6.37
N ASP A 87 -15.07 -2.06 -5.35
CA ASP A 87 -15.91 -1.94 -4.16
C ASP A 87 -15.53 -0.70 -3.34
N LEU A 88 -14.23 -0.37 -3.27
CA LEU A 88 -13.74 0.85 -2.64
C LEU A 88 -14.22 2.11 -3.36
N VAL A 89 -14.00 2.22 -4.69
CA VAL A 89 -14.34 3.44 -5.44
C VAL A 89 -15.85 3.66 -5.57
N ARG A 90 -16.65 2.61 -5.39
CA ARG A 90 -18.12 2.71 -5.29
C ARG A 90 -18.56 3.52 -4.07
N VAL A 91 -17.81 3.46 -2.96
CA VAL A 91 -18.15 4.16 -1.70
C VAL A 91 -17.35 5.47 -1.56
N CYS A 92 -16.08 5.46 -1.96
CA CYS A 92 -15.15 6.57 -1.80
C CYS A 92 -14.54 6.95 -3.15
N GLU A 93 -15.16 7.91 -3.82
CA GLU A 93 -14.66 8.44 -5.09
C GLU A 93 -13.43 9.33 -4.88
N ASN A 94 -12.48 9.28 -5.83
CA ASN A 94 -11.35 10.22 -5.95
C ASN A 94 -10.38 10.30 -4.75
N ILE A 95 -10.28 9.25 -3.92
CA ILE A 95 -9.25 9.18 -2.87
C ILE A 95 -7.92 8.63 -3.43
N PRO A 96 -6.76 9.06 -2.92
CA PRO A 96 -5.48 8.46 -3.27
C PRO A 96 -5.39 7.01 -2.80
N ILE A 97 -5.04 6.10 -3.72
CA ILE A 97 -4.93 4.66 -3.49
C ILE A 97 -3.52 4.18 -3.87
N VAL A 98 -2.93 3.36 -3.02
CA VAL A 98 -1.67 2.66 -3.31
C VAL A 98 -1.93 1.16 -3.44
N LEU A 99 -1.36 0.54 -4.46
CA LEU A 99 -1.30 -0.92 -4.61
C LEU A 99 0.02 -1.44 -4.03
N CYS A 100 -0.04 -2.46 -3.18
CA CYS A 100 1.14 -3.07 -2.57
C CYS A 100 1.21 -4.58 -2.85
N GLY A 101 2.35 -5.04 -3.36
CA GLY A 101 2.69 -6.47 -3.41
C GLY A 101 3.51 -6.84 -2.17
N ASN A 102 2.92 -7.58 -1.24
CA ASN A 102 3.56 -7.98 0.01
C ASN A 102 4.31 -9.32 -0.12
N LYS A 103 5.11 -9.64 0.89
CA LYS A 103 5.90 -10.89 1.03
C LYS A 103 6.98 -11.07 -0.03
N VAL A 104 7.59 -9.96 -0.48
CA VAL A 104 8.69 -10.02 -1.45
C VAL A 104 9.99 -10.58 -0.87
N ASP A 105 10.05 -10.79 0.45
CA ASP A 105 11.12 -11.55 1.11
C ASP A 105 11.14 -13.03 0.70
N ILE A 106 10.04 -13.56 0.16
CA ILE A 106 9.93 -14.96 -0.26
C ILE A 106 10.44 -15.10 -1.70
N LYS A 107 11.51 -15.88 -1.88
CA LYS A 107 12.16 -16.12 -3.18
C LYS A 107 11.23 -16.71 -4.25
N ASP A 108 10.30 -17.59 -3.86
CA ASP A 108 9.34 -18.23 -4.77
C ASP A 108 8.14 -17.31 -5.09
N ARG A 109 8.45 -16.11 -5.60
CA ARG A 109 7.46 -15.11 -5.99
C ARG A 109 6.66 -15.58 -7.20
N LYS A 110 5.33 -15.64 -7.06
CA LYS A 110 4.41 -16.11 -8.11
C LYS A 110 3.86 -14.98 -8.98
N VAL A 111 3.73 -13.77 -8.44
CA VAL A 111 3.25 -12.57 -9.15
C VAL A 111 4.45 -11.67 -9.45
N LYS A 112 4.91 -11.67 -10.71
CA LYS A 112 6.12 -10.94 -11.15
C LYS A 112 5.78 -9.52 -11.59
N ALA A 113 6.76 -8.61 -11.57
CA ALA A 113 6.62 -7.21 -12.00
C ALA A 113 5.85 -7.05 -13.32
N LYS A 114 6.21 -7.84 -14.35
CA LYS A 114 5.56 -7.83 -15.67
C LYS A 114 4.05 -8.12 -15.66
N SER A 115 3.57 -8.89 -14.69
CA SER A 115 2.14 -9.21 -14.56
C SER A 115 1.34 -8.16 -13.79
N ILE A 116 2.01 -7.22 -13.11
CA ILE A 116 1.38 -6.24 -12.23
C ILE A 116 1.03 -4.99 -13.03
N VAL A 117 0.00 -5.08 -13.85
CA VAL A 117 -0.43 -4.00 -14.75
C VAL A 117 -1.59 -3.14 -14.23
N PHE A 118 -2.32 -3.62 -13.21
CA PHE A 118 -3.56 -2.99 -12.74
C PHE A 118 -3.36 -1.53 -12.30
N HIS A 119 -2.25 -1.25 -11.60
CA HIS A 119 -1.92 0.09 -11.13
C HIS A 119 -1.78 1.09 -12.30
N ARG A 120 -1.21 0.67 -13.44
CA ARG A 120 -1.10 1.52 -14.64
C ARG A 120 -2.48 1.79 -15.26
N LYS A 121 -3.32 0.75 -15.35
CA LYS A 121 -4.70 0.86 -15.87
C LYS A 121 -5.58 1.81 -15.05
N LYS A 122 -5.32 1.95 -13.74
CA LYS A 122 -6.08 2.80 -12.81
C LYS A 122 -5.33 4.03 -12.31
N ASN A 123 -4.14 4.32 -12.85
CA ASN A 123 -3.27 5.42 -12.42
C ASN A 123 -2.99 5.43 -10.90
N LEU A 124 -2.69 4.26 -10.35
CA LEU A 124 -2.34 4.06 -8.94
C LEU A 124 -0.82 3.95 -8.77
N GLN A 125 -0.34 4.34 -7.60
CA GLN A 125 1.04 4.05 -7.21
C GLN A 125 1.19 2.58 -6.83
N TYR A 126 2.30 1.96 -7.23
CA TYR A 126 2.66 0.60 -6.83
C TYR A 126 3.95 0.57 -6.00
N TYR A 127 4.00 -0.31 -4.99
CA TYR A 127 5.23 -0.65 -4.27
C TYR A 127 5.30 -2.16 -3.96
N ASP A 128 6.49 -2.73 -4.13
CA ASP A 128 6.89 -3.98 -3.49
C ASP A 128 7.20 -3.71 -2.02
N ILE A 129 6.63 -4.50 -1.12
CA ILE A 129 6.84 -4.39 0.33
C ILE A 129 7.08 -5.76 0.96
N SER A 130 7.73 -5.78 2.10
CA SER A 130 7.68 -6.93 3.01
C SER A 130 7.41 -6.44 4.43
N ALA A 131 6.26 -6.86 4.96
CA ALA A 131 5.90 -6.63 6.34
C ALA A 131 6.92 -7.25 7.31
N LYS A 132 7.47 -8.42 6.96
CA LYS A 132 8.37 -9.17 7.84
C LYS A 132 9.77 -8.59 7.91
N SER A 133 10.27 -8.00 6.83
CA SER A 133 11.60 -7.38 6.80
C SER A 133 11.57 -5.86 6.95
N ASN A 134 10.38 -5.27 7.10
CA ASN A 134 10.15 -3.82 7.03
C ASN A 134 10.55 -3.19 5.67
N TYR A 135 10.84 -3.99 4.63
CA TYR A 135 11.25 -3.49 3.32
C TYR A 135 10.14 -2.63 2.69
N ASN A 136 10.50 -1.40 2.32
CA ASN A 136 9.62 -0.37 1.71
C ASN A 136 8.35 -0.03 2.50
N PHE A 137 8.24 -0.43 3.77
CA PHE A 137 7.01 -0.29 4.56
C PHE A 137 6.51 1.16 4.68
N GLU A 138 7.42 2.13 4.63
CA GLU A 138 7.10 3.56 4.72
C GLU A 138 6.66 4.20 3.40
N LYS A 139 7.06 3.63 2.24
CA LYS A 139 6.83 4.24 0.92
C LYS A 139 5.34 4.48 0.62
N PRO A 140 4.41 3.53 0.90
CA PRO A 140 2.98 3.76 0.72
C PRO A 140 2.46 4.95 1.53
N PHE A 141 2.81 5.02 2.82
CA PHE A 141 2.35 6.09 3.71
C PHE A 141 2.94 7.45 3.32
N LEU A 142 4.21 7.48 2.89
CA LEU A 142 4.85 8.71 2.43
C LEU A 142 4.19 9.25 1.16
N TRP A 143 3.91 8.38 0.19
CA TRP A 143 3.22 8.77 -1.04
C TRP A 143 1.80 9.28 -0.75
N LEU A 144 1.06 8.57 0.12
CA LEU A 144 -0.27 9.00 0.55
C LEU A 144 -0.22 10.36 1.26
N ALA A 145 0.74 10.57 2.18
CA ALA A 145 0.93 11.85 2.86
C ALA A 145 1.18 12.98 1.86
N ARG A 146 2.08 12.80 0.90
CA ARG A 146 2.37 13.76 -0.17
C ARG A 146 1.11 14.13 -0.96
N LYS A 147 0.30 13.13 -1.34
CA LYS A 147 -0.94 13.35 -2.09
C LYS A 147 -2.01 14.07 -1.28
N LEU A 148 -2.20 13.68 -0.02
CA LEU A 148 -3.20 14.27 0.86
C LEU A 148 -2.86 15.72 1.25
N ILE A 149 -1.57 16.02 1.40
CA ILE A 149 -1.07 17.35 1.77
C ILE A 149 -0.91 18.26 0.55
N GLY A 150 -0.72 17.67 -0.64
CA GLY A 150 -0.41 18.41 -1.85
C GLY A 150 1.03 18.91 -1.90
N ASP A 151 1.95 18.28 -1.14
CA ASP A 151 3.37 18.63 -1.12
C ASP A 151 4.23 17.43 -1.55
N PRO A 152 4.84 17.46 -2.74
CA PRO A 152 5.73 16.39 -3.20
C PRO A 152 7.05 16.32 -2.43
N ASN A 153 7.46 17.42 -1.77
CA ASN A 153 8.73 17.52 -1.02
C ASN A 153 8.57 17.12 0.45
N LEU A 154 7.42 16.56 0.82
CA LEU A 154 7.21 16.05 2.16
C LEU A 154 8.09 14.83 2.40
N GLU A 155 8.76 14.80 3.55
CA GLU A 155 9.60 13.69 4.00
C GLU A 155 9.32 13.36 5.45
N PHE A 156 9.44 12.08 5.81
CA PHE A 156 9.42 11.66 7.22
C PHE A 156 10.80 11.88 7.82
N VAL A 157 10.86 12.65 8.90
CA VAL A 157 12.12 13.05 9.55
C VAL A 157 12.55 12.09 10.66
N ALA A 158 11.70 11.11 11.00
CA ALA A 158 12.00 10.10 12.00
C ALA A 158 11.53 8.73 11.51
N MET A 159 12.38 7.72 11.73
CA MET A 159 11.97 6.35 11.54
C MET A 159 10.93 5.98 12.62
N PRO A 160 9.81 5.36 12.23
CA PRO A 160 8.83 4.84 13.18
C PRO A 160 9.49 3.76 14.06
N ALA A 161 9.02 3.65 15.30
CA ALA A 161 9.32 2.48 16.12
C ALA A 161 8.59 1.26 15.54
N LEU A 162 9.18 0.61 14.53
CA LEU A 162 8.70 -0.66 14.00
C LEU A 162 9.18 -1.80 14.89
N ALA A 163 8.42 -2.89 14.90
CA ALA A 163 8.93 -4.14 15.42
C ALA A 163 10.23 -4.51 14.69
N PRO A 164 11.21 -5.11 15.38
CA PRO A 164 12.39 -5.65 14.72
C PRO A 164 11.98 -6.58 13.56
N PRO A 165 12.71 -6.54 12.43
CA PRO A 165 12.38 -7.39 11.29
C PRO A 165 12.49 -8.87 11.69
N GLU A 166 11.47 -9.67 11.35
CA GLU A 166 11.48 -11.13 11.53
C GLU A 166 12.44 -11.81 10.55
N VAL A 167 12.63 -11.21 9.38
CA VAL A 167 13.49 -11.72 8.30
C VAL A 167 14.28 -10.57 7.68
N VAL A 168 15.46 -10.88 7.15
CA VAL A 168 16.27 -9.89 6.43
C VAL A 168 15.97 -9.99 4.94
N MET A 169 15.65 -8.87 4.30
CA MET A 169 15.53 -8.81 2.84
C MET A 169 16.91 -8.95 2.22
N ASP A 170 17.08 -9.89 1.29
CA ASP A 170 18.32 -10.04 0.51
C ASP A 170 18.53 -8.79 -0.37
N PRO A 171 19.63 -8.03 -0.19
CA PRO A 171 19.88 -6.81 -0.95
C PRO A 171 19.95 -7.04 -2.47
N ALA A 172 20.48 -8.18 -2.91
CA ALA A 172 20.56 -8.51 -4.33
C ALA A 172 19.17 -8.76 -4.91
N LEU A 173 18.31 -9.44 -4.14
CA LEU A 173 16.92 -9.68 -4.53
C LEU A 173 16.10 -8.37 -4.57
N ALA A 174 16.32 -7.48 -3.59
CA ALA A 174 15.68 -6.17 -3.58
C ALA A 174 16.06 -5.33 -4.81
N ALA A 175 17.36 -5.25 -5.13
CA ALA A 175 17.84 -4.55 -6.32
C ALA A 175 17.29 -5.16 -7.62
N GLN A 176 17.20 -6.49 -7.69
CA GLN A 176 16.60 -7.17 -8.83
C GLN A 176 15.12 -6.79 -9.00
N TYR A 177 14.33 -6.78 -7.92
CA TYR A 177 12.91 -6.43 -8.00
C TYR A 177 12.68 -4.96 -8.35
N GLU A 178 13.53 -4.05 -7.85
CA GLU A 178 13.49 -2.64 -8.25
C GLU A 178 13.76 -2.49 -9.76
N HIS A 179 14.81 -3.15 -10.26
CA HIS A 179 15.12 -3.15 -11.69
C HIS A 179 13.99 -3.75 -12.55
N ASP A 180 13.43 -4.89 -12.13
CA ASP A 180 12.31 -5.54 -12.84
C ASP A 180 11.07 -4.63 -12.91
N LEU A 181 10.82 -3.82 -11.88
CA LEU A 181 9.73 -2.83 -11.86
C LEU A 181 9.98 -1.65 -12.79
N GLU A 182 11.19 -1.12 -12.85
CA GLU A 182 11.56 -0.03 -13.78
C GLU A 182 11.40 -0.48 -15.24
N VAL A 183 11.85 -1.69 -15.55
CA VAL A 183 11.67 -2.30 -16.87
C VAL A 183 10.18 -2.50 -17.17
N ALA A 184 9.39 -2.99 -16.21
CA ALA A 184 7.95 -3.18 -16.41
C ALA A 184 7.17 -1.85 -16.59
N GLN A 185 7.62 -0.76 -15.95
CA GLN A 185 7.01 0.57 -16.10
C GLN A 185 7.23 1.17 -17.49
N THR A 186 8.40 0.93 -18.09
CA THR A 186 8.75 1.43 -19.43
C THR A 186 8.24 0.53 -20.56
N THR A 187 7.84 -0.70 -20.25
CA THR A 187 7.24 -1.64 -21.21
C THR A 187 5.79 -1.23 -21.55
N ALA A 188 5.36 -1.37 -22.80
CA ALA A 188 3.96 -1.15 -23.19
C ALA A 188 3.00 -2.07 -22.41
N LEU A 189 1.79 -1.61 -22.14
CA LEU A 189 0.75 -2.48 -21.59
C LEU A 189 0.32 -3.48 -22.67
N PRO A 190 0.06 -4.76 -22.31
CA PRO A 190 -0.60 -5.67 -23.23
C PRO A 190 -2.00 -5.14 -23.60
N ASP A 191 -2.47 -5.47 -24.80
CA ASP A 191 -3.78 -5.06 -25.31
C ASP A 191 -4.90 -5.59 -24.39
N GLU A 192 -6.00 -4.85 -24.28
CA GLU A 192 -7.09 -5.17 -23.33
C GLU A 192 -7.77 -6.52 -23.59
N ASP A 193 -7.64 -7.07 -24.81
CA ASP A 193 -8.28 -8.30 -25.25
C ASP A 193 -7.59 -9.59 -24.75
N ASP A 194 -6.41 -9.51 -24.14
CA ASP A 194 -5.64 -10.69 -23.70
C ASP A 194 -6.05 -11.22 -22.30
N ASP A 195 -6.93 -10.53 -21.56
CA ASP A 195 -7.34 -10.89 -20.19
C ASP A 195 -8.89 -10.89 -20.01
N LEU A 196 -9.57 -11.88 -20.59
CA LEU A 196 -10.86 -12.41 -20.10
C LEU A 196 -10.72 -13.90 -19.72
#